data_AF-A0A061QYK3-F1
#
_entry.id   AF-A0A061QYK3-F1
#
_cell.length_a   1.000
_cell.length_b   1.000
_cell.length_c   1.000
_cell.angle_alpha   90.00
_cell.angle_beta   90.00
_cell.angle_gamma   90.00
#
_symmetry.space_group_name_H-M   'P 1'
#
loop_
_entity.id
_entity.type
_entity.pdbx_description
1 polymer ?
#
loop_
_entity_poly.entity_id
_entity_poly.type
_entity_poly.pdbx_seq_one_letter_code
_entity_poly.pdbx_strand_id
1 'polypeptide(L)'
;PLDPEFSILKQSLARRIMQESKKVDELDLVELTKIGDRTITAELERLVQKAVNPEEADYAIITGVQIHNTGMEFDNDEPNLEFIAPNTVSVIINGERVDLDLSYLPAASPRQVGVLGGMALSNSPQSMVANTGNATVSSIGGPGRTALPNSGIAPRGRDATFQRLLEACE
;
A
#
# COMPACT_ATOMS: atom_id res chain seq x y z
N PRO A 1 -6.03 34.34 -6.53
CA PRO A 1 -5.07 33.64 -7.43
C PRO A 1 -5.82 32.56 -8.21
N LEU A 2 -5.46 32.31 -9.48
CA LEU A 2 -6.25 31.43 -10.36
C LEU A 2 -6.19 29.94 -9.96
N ASP A 3 -5.10 29.51 -9.31
CA ASP A 3 -4.93 28.15 -8.78
C ASP A 3 -3.92 28.13 -7.61
N PRO A 4 -4.37 28.41 -6.37
CA PRO A 4 -3.48 28.50 -5.22
C PRO A 4 -2.86 27.16 -4.83
N GLU A 5 -3.64 26.07 -4.83
CA GLU A 5 -3.19 24.76 -4.35
C GLU A 5 -2.10 24.16 -5.24
N PHE A 6 -2.33 24.15 -6.56
CA PHE A 6 -1.34 23.65 -7.50
C PHE A 6 -0.06 24.47 -7.47
N SER A 7 -0.18 25.80 -7.32
CA SER A 7 0.99 26.68 -7.25
C SER A 7 1.86 26.40 -6.02
N ILE A 8 1.25 26.12 -4.87
CA ILE A 8 1.95 25.77 -3.63
C ILE A 8 2.62 24.41 -3.80
N LEU A 9 1.87 23.40 -4.24
CA LEU A 9 2.38 22.05 -4.47
C LEU A 9 3.57 22.06 -5.42
N LYS A 10 3.46 22.75 -6.55
CA LYS A 10 4.54 22.88 -7.54
C LYS A 10 5.80 23.50 -6.94
N GLN A 11 5.65 24.54 -6.11
CA GLN A 11 6.80 25.18 -5.44
C GLN A 11 7.45 24.26 -4.40
N SER A 12 6.66 23.54 -3.60
CA SER A 12 7.17 22.58 -2.62
C SER A 12 7.92 21.43 -3.30
N LEU A 13 7.36 20.87 -4.38
CA LEU A 13 8.01 19.83 -5.19
C LEU A 13 9.31 20.33 -5.83
N ALA A 14 9.28 21.51 -6.47
CA ALA A 14 10.48 22.08 -7.10
C ALA A 14 11.62 22.28 -6.09
N ARG A 15 11.30 22.79 -4.89
CA ARG A 15 12.27 22.94 -3.80
C ARG A 15 12.87 21.60 -3.38
N ARG A 16 12.03 20.56 -3.29
CA ARG A 16 12.49 19.22 -2.90
C ARG A 16 13.38 18.58 -3.96
N ILE A 17 13.03 18.71 -5.24
CA ILE A 17 13.85 18.22 -6.37
C ILE A 17 15.23 18.86 -6.36
N MET A 18 15.30 20.18 -6.10
CA MET A 18 16.58 20.90 -5.97
C MET A 18 17.40 20.41 -4.78
N GLN A 19 16.78 20.15 -3.63
CA GLN A 19 17.45 19.61 -2.44
C GLN A 19 18.03 18.21 -2.68
N GLU A 20 17.30 17.35 -3.40
CA GLU A 20 17.73 15.98 -3.72
C GLU A 20 18.69 15.92 -4.93
N SER A 21 19.07 17.07 -5.52
CA SER A 21 19.98 17.18 -6.68
C SER A 21 19.63 16.27 -7.86
N LYS A 22 18.34 16.00 -8.08
CA LYS A 22 17.87 15.15 -9.19
C LYS A 22 17.76 15.96 -10.48
N LYS A 23 18.16 15.35 -11.61
CA LYS A 23 17.94 15.97 -12.93
C LYS A 23 16.48 15.85 -13.31
N VAL A 24 15.89 16.96 -13.75
CA VAL A 24 14.48 17.02 -14.17
C VAL A 24 14.20 16.11 -15.36
N ASP A 25 15.17 15.95 -16.26
CA ASP A 25 15.01 15.16 -17.48
C ASP A 25 15.00 13.63 -17.22
N GLU A 26 15.43 13.21 -16.03
CA GLU A 26 15.49 11.79 -15.63
C GLU A 26 14.32 11.41 -14.70
N LEU A 27 13.42 12.35 -14.39
CA LEU A 27 12.29 12.14 -13.48
C LEU A 27 11.07 11.57 -14.20
N ASP A 28 10.72 10.33 -13.88
CA ASP A 28 9.46 9.72 -14.29
C ASP A 28 8.32 10.04 -13.28
N LEU A 29 7.08 9.66 -13.64
CA LEU A 29 5.92 9.89 -12.77
C LEU A 29 6.04 9.13 -11.44
N VAL A 30 6.64 7.95 -11.44
CA VAL A 30 6.82 7.12 -10.24
C VAL A 30 7.76 7.82 -9.26
N GLU A 31 8.91 8.30 -9.72
CA GLU A 31 9.86 9.06 -8.92
C GLU A 31 9.28 10.39 -8.48
N LEU A 32 8.52 11.09 -9.34
CA LEU A 32 7.82 12.32 -8.94
C LEU A 32 6.81 12.07 -7.82
N THR A 33 6.07 10.95 -7.89
CA THR A 33 5.09 10.57 -6.86
C THR A 33 5.78 10.23 -5.54
N LYS A 34 6.92 9.53 -5.57
CA LYS A 34 7.75 9.28 -4.37
C LYS A 34 8.30 10.57 -3.76
N ILE A 35 8.72 11.53 -4.59
CA ILE A 35 9.16 12.85 -4.11
C ILE A 35 7.99 13.62 -3.50
N GLY A 36 6.81 13.53 -4.10
CA GLY A 36 5.57 14.09 -3.57
C GLY A 36 5.25 13.56 -2.19
N ASP A 37 5.25 12.24 -2.01
CA ASP A 37 5.03 11.61 -0.71
C ASP A 37 6.04 12.08 0.36
N ARG A 38 7.34 12.14 0.03
CA ARG A 38 8.36 12.69 0.95
C ARG A 38 8.13 14.16 1.30
N THR A 39 7.67 14.95 0.33
CA THR A 39 7.38 16.38 0.52
C THR A 39 6.18 16.56 1.45
N ILE A 40 5.09 15.84 1.18
CA ILE A 40 3.87 15.84 2.00
C ILE A 40 4.15 15.35 3.42
N THR A 41 4.93 14.27 3.57
CA THR A 41 5.32 13.73 4.87
C THR A 41 6.07 14.78 5.71
N ALA A 42 7.07 15.45 5.12
CA ALA A 42 7.84 16.48 5.82
C ALA A 42 6.97 17.69 6.21
N GLU A 43 6.03 18.10 5.36
CA GLU A 43 5.10 19.18 5.68
C GLU A 43 4.12 18.78 6.78
N LEU A 44 3.59 17.56 6.73
CA LEU A 44 2.71 16.99 7.75
C LEU A 44 3.40 16.94 9.11
N GLU A 45 4.61 16.38 9.19
CA GLU A 45 5.39 16.33 10.42
C GLU A 45 5.61 17.73 11.01
N ARG A 46 5.92 18.72 10.15
CA ARG A 46 6.08 20.12 10.58
C ARG A 46 4.78 20.74 11.11
N LEU A 47 3.62 20.32 10.60
CA LEU A 47 2.33 20.78 11.10
C LEU A 47 1.99 20.11 12.43
N VAL A 48 2.18 18.79 12.53
CA VAL A 48 1.94 18.03 13.76
C VAL A 48 2.80 18.55 14.91
N GLN A 49 4.10 18.80 14.67
CA GLN A 49 5.00 19.37 15.67
C GLN A 49 4.54 20.73 16.23
N LYS A 50 3.80 21.51 15.42
CA LYS A 50 3.27 22.81 15.84
C LYS A 50 1.89 22.71 16.48
N ALA A 51 1.16 21.64 16.23
CA ALA A 51 -0.25 21.50 16.59
C ALA A 51 -0.48 20.58 17.81
N VAL A 52 0.42 19.62 18.05
CA VAL A 52 0.24 18.57 19.05
C VAL A 52 1.36 18.64 20.07
N ASN A 53 0.99 18.61 21.36
CA ASN A 53 1.94 18.41 22.46
C ASN A 53 2.13 16.89 22.70
N PRO A 54 3.32 16.31 22.44
CA PRO A 54 3.55 14.88 22.60
C PRO A 54 3.47 14.36 24.05
N GLU A 55 3.54 15.25 25.04
CA GLU A 55 3.39 14.88 26.46
C GLU A 55 1.91 14.71 26.87
N GLU A 56 0.99 15.28 26.11
CA GLU A 56 -0.44 15.27 26.39
C GLU A 56 -1.23 14.31 25.49
N ALA A 57 -0.69 14.00 24.31
CA ALA A 57 -1.37 13.17 23.33
C ALA A 57 -0.41 12.24 22.59
N ASP A 58 -0.77 10.96 22.57
CA ASP A 58 -0.16 9.96 21.72
C ASP A 58 -0.72 10.07 20.29
N TYR A 59 0.13 9.93 19.29
CA TYR A 59 -0.29 9.98 17.88
C TYR A 59 0.57 9.07 17.00
N ALA A 60 0.04 8.72 15.82
CA ALA A 60 0.73 7.95 14.81
C ALA A 60 0.81 8.73 13.50
N ILE A 61 1.92 8.62 12.79
CA ILE A 61 2.14 9.16 11.45
C ILE A 61 2.29 7.96 10.52
N ILE A 62 1.37 7.84 9.57
CA ILE A 62 1.39 6.80 8.54
C ILE A 62 1.25 7.50 7.19
N THR A 63 2.30 7.47 6.38
CA THR A 63 2.32 8.04 5.03
C THR A 63 2.80 7.01 4.02
N GLY A 64 2.47 7.23 2.75
CA GLY A 64 2.76 6.32 1.67
C GLY A 64 2.04 6.72 0.38
N VAL A 65 2.31 5.96 -0.67
CA VAL A 65 1.71 6.17 -1.98
C VAL A 65 0.49 5.26 -2.14
N GLN A 66 -0.67 5.86 -2.34
CA GLN A 66 -1.85 5.12 -2.79
C GLN A 66 -1.75 4.85 -4.30
N ILE A 67 -1.99 3.61 -4.69
CA ILE A 67 -1.92 3.14 -6.07
C ILE A 67 -3.29 2.59 -6.44
N HIS A 68 -3.94 3.32 -7.34
CA HIS A 68 -5.21 2.92 -7.93
C HIS A 68 -4.95 1.93 -9.08
N ASN A 69 -5.48 0.71 -8.97
CA ASN A 69 -5.48 -0.23 -10.11
C ASN A 69 -6.79 -0.07 -10.89
N THR A 70 -6.80 0.87 -11.84
CA THR A 70 -7.94 1.10 -12.75
C THR A 70 -7.80 0.31 -14.06
N GLY A 71 -7.08 -0.81 -14.04
CA GLY A 71 -6.71 -1.58 -15.23
C GLY A 71 -7.77 -2.59 -15.67
N MET A 72 -8.53 -2.20 -16.69
CA MET A 72 -9.53 -2.98 -17.46
C MET A 72 -10.74 -3.46 -16.65
N GLU A 73 -11.92 -3.41 -17.28
CA GLU A 73 -13.06 -4.20 -16.80
C GLU A 73 -12.55 -5.65 -16.71
N PHE A 74 -12.42 -6.18 -15.49
CA PHE A 74 -12.16 -7.58 -15.33
C PHE A 74 -13.32 -8.31 -16.00
N ASP A 75 -13.04 -9.33 -16.82
CA ASP A 75 -14.07 -10.18 -17.43
C ASP A 75 -14.92 -10.93 -16.36
N ASN A 76 -14.60 -10.76 -15.06
CA ASN A 76 -15.20 -11.42 -13.90
C ASN A 76 -15.58 -10.39 -12.82
N ASP A 77 -16.42 -10.79 -11.85
CA ASP A 77 -16.83 -10.00 -10.65
C ASP A 77 -15.68 -9.64 -9.67
N GLU A 78 -14.43 -9.70 -10.10
CA GLU A 78 -13.29 -9.35 -9.25
C GLU A 78 -13.25 -7.83 -9.02
N PRO A 79 -13.22 -7.37 -7.76
CA PRO A 79 -13.24 -5.95 -7.47
C PRO A 79 -11.92 -5.29 -7.90
N ASN A 80 -11.99 -4.04 -8.38
CA ASN A 80 -10.81 -3.20 -8.53
C ASN A 80 -10.05 -3.16 -7.20
N LEU A 81 -8.79 -3.59 -7.22
CA LEU A 81 -7.94 -3.60 -6.05
C LEU A 81 -7.26 -2.25 -5.88
N GLU A 82 -7.19 -1.80 -4.63
CA GLU A 82 -6.47 -0.59 -4.25
C GLU A 82 -5.24 -1.01 -3.43
N PHE A 83 -4.09 -0.40 -3.73
CA PHE A 83 -2.84 -0.72 -3.06
C PHE A 83 -2.29 0.52 -2.34
N ILE A 84 -1.57 0.27 -1.24
CA ILE A 84 -0.83 1.30 -0.52
C ILE A 84 0.62 0.82 -0.43
N ALA A 85 1.55 1.65 -0.89
CA ALA A 85 2.97 1.48 -0.66
C ALA A 85 3.37 2.38 0.53
N PRO A 86 3.42 1.85 1.77
CA PRO A 86 3.79 2.64 2.94
C PRO A 86 5.24 3.13 2.82
N ASN A 87 5.50 4.35 3.27
CA ASN A 87 6.83 4.95 3.27
C ASN A 87 7.29 5.31 4.70
N THR A 88 6.48 6.03 5.47
CA THR A 88 6.79 6.36 6.87
C THR A 88 5.70 5.83 7.77
N VAL A 89 6.08 5.07 8.79
CA VAL A 89 5.17 4.57 9.82
C VAL A 89 5.84 4.76 11.16
N SER A 90 5.29 5.67 11.95
CA SER A 90 5.88 6.07 13.23
C SER A 90 4.77 6.31 14.24
N VAL A 91 5.05 5.94 15.48
CA VAL A 91 4.15 6.14 16.61
C VAL A 91 4.90 6.97 17.65
N ILE A 92 4.22 7.95 18.23
CA ILE A 92 4.72 8.78 19.31
C ILE A 92 3.86 8.46 20.53
N ILE A 93 4.47 7.84 21.54
CA ILE A 93 3.81 7.49 22.80
C ILE A 93 4.60 8.13 23.94
N ASN A 94 3.93 8.88 24.82
CA ASN A 94 4.56 9.58 25.94
C ASN A 94 5.76 10.45 25.51
N GLY A 95 5.66 11.13 24.38
CA GLY A 95 6.73 11.95 23.82
C GLY A 95 7.89 11.18 23.17
N GLU A 96 7.91 9.85 23.21
CA GLU A 96 8.92 9.02 22.55
C GLU A 96 8.46 8.55 21.17
N ARG A 97 9.27 8.83 20.15
CA ARG A 97 9.02 8.35 18.77
C ARG A 97 9.59 6.95 18.59
N VAL A 98 8.75 6.06 18.07
CA VAL A 98 9.10 4.71 17.63
C VAL A 98 8.75 4.55 16.16
N ASP A 99 9.75 4.29 15.32
CA ASP A 99 9.54 3.98 13.91
C ASP A 99 9.24 2.48 13.75
N LEU A 100 8.20 2.16 12.96
CA LEU A 100 7.72 0.81 12.73
C LEU A 100 7.99 0.42 11.28
N ASP A 101 8.52 -0.78 11.07
CA ASP A 101 8.65 -1.35 9.73
C ASP A 101 7.57 -2.41 9.49
N LEU A 102 6.63 -2.10 8.59
CA LEU A 102 5.51 -2.95 8.24
C LEU A 102 5.93 -4.23 7.50
N SER A 103 7.15 -4.30 6.94
CA SER A 103 7.65 -5.49 6.26
C SER A 103 7.89 -6.66 7.22
N TYR A 104 8.14 -6.38 8.50
CA TYR A 104 8.31 -7.41 9.53
C TYR A 104 6.99 -7.87 10.17
N LEU A 105 5.88 -7.19 9.87
CA LEU A 105 4.59 -7.58 10.39
C LEU A 105 4.01 -8.76 9.58
N PRO A 106 3.52 -9.81 10.26
CA PRO A 106 2.84 -10.88 9.58
C PRO A 106 1.57 -10.34 8.95
N ALA A 107 1.36 -10.67 7.68
CA ALA A 107 0.14 -10.27 7.01
C ALA A 107 -1.08 -10.98 7.59
N ALA A 108 -2.19 -10.24 7.63
CA ALA A 108 -3.47 -10.80 8.00
C ALA A 108 -3.87 -11.85 6.95
N SER A 109 -4.37 -13.00 7.42
CA SER A 109 -4.93 -14.02 6.55
C SER A 109 -6.14 -13.46 5.78
N PRO A 110 -6.45 -13.97 4.57
CA PRO A 110 -7.61 -13.52 3.79
C PRO A 110 -8.94 -13.54 4.57
N ARG A 111 -9.09 -14.48 5.52
CA ARG A 111 -10.26 -14.53 6.42
C ARG A 111 -10.27 -13.36 7.41
N GLN A 112 -9.13 -13.01 7.99
CA GLN A 112 -9.02 -11.84 8.88
C GLN A 112 -9.27 -10.55 8.10
N VAL A 113 -8.77 -10.45 6.87
CA VAL A 113 -9.07 -9.32 5.97
C VAL A 113 -10.56 -9.24 5.67
N GLY A 114 -11.24 -10.37 5.38
CA GLY A 114 -12.69 -10.39 5.16
C GLY A 114 -13.51 -9.96 6.40
N VAL A 115 -13.09 -10.37 7.60
CA VAL A 115 -13.73 -9.95 8.86
C VAL A 115 -13.52 -8.46 9.11
N LEU A 116 -12.29 -7.96 8.94
CA LEU A 116 -11.96 -6.53 9.08
C LEU A 116 -12.64 -5.67 8.01
N GLY A 117 -12.80 -6.19 6.80
CA GLY A 117 -13.48 -5.58 5.67
C GLY A 117 -15.01 -5.64 5.75
N GLY A 118 -15.58 -5.98 6.90
CA GLY A 118 -17.02 -5.91 7.12
C GLY A 118 -17.84 -6.93 6.32
N MET A 119 -17.23 -7.97 5.72
CA MET A 119 -17.97 -9.02 4.99
C MET A 119 -19.01 -9.73 5.87
N ALA A 120 -18.88 -9.64 7.21
CA ALA A 120 -19.81 -10.25 8.14
C ALA A 120 -21.01 -9.35 8.55
N LEU A 121 -20.99 -8.03 8.28
CA LEU A 121 -21.90 -7.09 8.97
C LEU A 121 -22.51 -5.96 8.15
N SER A 122 -22.15 -5.71 6.89
CA SER A 122 -22.80 -4.63 6.13
C SER A 122 -22.96 -4.92 4.64
N ASN A 123 -24.14 -4.60 4.09
CA ASN A 123 -24.43 -4.55 2.64
C ASN A 123 -23.79 -3.32 1.95
N SER A 124 -22.74 -2.73 2.54
CA SER A 124 -22.05 -1.57 1.98
C SER A 124 -20.81 -2.04 1.22
N PRO A 125 -20.73 -1.85 -0.11
CA PRO A 125 -19.70 -2.46 -0.97
C PRO A 125 -18.31 -1.79 -0.89
N GLN A 126 -18.00 -1.09 0.19
CA GLN A 126 -16.82 -0.23 0.30
C GLN A 126 -16.23 -0.30 1.72
N SER A 127 -15.52 -1.38 2.03
CA SER A 127 -14.63 -1.42 3.20
C SER A 127 -13.21 -1.64 2.71
N MET A 128 -12.41 -0.58 2.79
CA MET A 128 -10.99 -0.63 2.44
C MET A 128 -10.22 -1.29 3.58
N VAL A 129 -9.55 -2.41 3.32
CA VAL A 129 -8.68 -3.08 4.28
C VAL A 129 -7.25 -2.99 3.79
N ALA A 130 -6.40 -2.31 4.56
CA ALA A 130 -4.97 -2.33 4.34
C ALA A 130 -4.39 -3.61 4.97
N ASN A 131 -3.92 -4.55 4.14
CA ASN A 131 -3.14 -5.69 4.60
C ASN A 131 -1.65 -5.35 4.47
N THR A 132 -0.91 -5.46 5.56
CA THR A 132 0.52 -5.15 5.63
C THR A 132 1.36 -6.44 5.56
N GLY A 133 2.63 -6.36 5.15
CA GLY A 133 3.54 -7.52 5.06
C GLY A 133 3.64 -8.13 3.65
N ASN A 134 4.47 -9.16 3.47
CA ASN A 134 4.75 -9.79 2.17
C ASN A 134 3.59 -10.64 1.59
N ALA A 135 2.37 -10.53 2.11
CA ALA A 135 1.24 -11.25 1.54
C ALA A 135 0.70 -10.53 0.31
N THR A 136 0.84 -11.19 -0.83
CA THR A 136 0.04 -10.88 -2.00
C THR A 136 -1.38 -11.39 -1.75
N VAL A 137 -2.36 -10.48 -1.66
CA VAL A 137 -3.77 -10.87 -1.76
C VAL A 137 -4.00 -11.26 -3.22
N SER A 138 -3.91 -12.56 -3.51
CA SER A 138 -4.09 -13.11 -4.86
C SER A 138 -5.54 -13.40 -5.21
N SER A 139 -6.44 -13.49 -4.21
CA SER A 139 -7.89 -13.56 -4.41
C SER A 139 -8.64 -13.32 -3.09
N ILE A 140 -9.72 -12.53 -3.16
CA ILE A 140 -10.73 -12.46 -2.09
C ILE A 140 -11.83 -13.43 -2.50
N GLY A 141 -11.64 -14.72 -2.20
CA GLY A 141 -12.69 -15.75 -2.21
C GLY A 141 -13.78 -15.62 -3.27
N GLY A 142 -13.44 -15.93 -4.52
CA GLY A 142 -14.35 -16.27 -5.61
C GLY A 142 -13.75 -17.44 -6.38
N PRO A 143 -14.45 -18.07 -7.34
CA PRO A 143 -13.86 -19.08 -8.22
C PRO A 143 -12.87 -18.40 -9.19
N GLY A 144 -11.78 -17.85 -8.66
CA GLY A 144 -10.76 -17.13 -9.42
C GLY A 144 -10.17 -18.07 -10.46
N ARG A 145 -10.46 -17.79 -11.72
CA ARG A 145 -9.78 -18.42 -12.85
C ARG A 145 -8.59 -17.55 -13.21
N THR A 146 -7.50 -17.69 -12.46
CA THR A 146 -6.15 -17.43 -13.01
C THR A 146 -5.73 -18.52 -14.00
N ALA A 147 -6.68 -19.02 -14.81
CA ALA A 147 -6.38 -19.86 -15.95
C ALA A 147 -6.07 -18.90 -17.09
N LEU A 148 -4.77 -18.73 -17.38
CA LEU A 148 -4.31 -18.19 -18.65
C LEU A 148 -5.14 -18.84 -19.78
N PRO A 149 -5.58 -18.09 -20.80
CA PRO A 149 -6.26 -18.69 -21.94
C PRO A 149 -5.37 -19.80 -22.49
N ASN A 150 -5.93 -21.01 -22.54
CA ASN A 150 -5.30 -22.22 -23.05
C ASN A 150 -4.81 -21.99 -24.50
N SER A 151 -3.63 -21.40 -24.67
CA SER A 151 -2.80 -21.61 -25.86
C SER A 151 -1.94 -22.86 -25.64
N GLY A 152 -2.62 -24.00 -25.44
CA GLY A 152 -2.06 -25.33 -25.68
C GLY A 152 -0.85 -25.79 -24.84
N ILE A 153 -0.43 -25.07 -23.81
CA ILE A 153 0.61 -25.55 -22.88
C ILE A 153 -0.07 -25.98 -21.59
N ALA A 154 -0.13 -27.29 -21.37
CA ALA A 154 -0.64 -27.88 -20.14
C ALA A 154 -0.04 -27.17 -18.91
N PRO A 155 -0.83 -26.91 -17.85
CA PRO A 155 -0.29 -26.38 -16.61
C PRO A 155 0.85 -27.31 -16.20
N ARG A 156 2.07 -26.78 -16.06
CA ARG A 156 3.15 -27.52 -15.42
C ARG A 156 2.62 -27.87 -14.03
N GLY A 157 2.29 -29.16 -13.86
CA GLY A 157 1.72 -29.68 -12.64
C GLY A 157 2.59 -29.26 -11.47
N ARG A 158 1.96 -28.94 -10.34
CA ARG A 158 2.62 -28.73 -9.05
C ARG A 158 3.74 -29.75 -8.90
N ASP A 159 4.96 -29.24 -8.74
CA ASP A 159 6.20 -30.00 -8.88
C ASP A 159 6.17 -31.34 -8.12
N ALA A 160 6.54 -32.41 -8.83
CA ALA A 160 6.65 -33.78 -8.33
C ALA A 160 7.52 -33.92 -7.07
N THR A 161 8.34 -32.91 -6.77
CA THR A 161 9.16 -32.78 -5.56
C THR A 161 8.32 -32.66 -4.29
N PHE A 162 7.18 -31.97 -4.35
CA PHE A 162 6.31 -31.76 -3.18
C PHE A 162 5.47 -33.00 -2.87
N GLN A 163 5.04 -33.73 -3.90
CA GLN A 163 4.34 -35.01 -3.75
C GLN A 163 5.25 -36.07 -3.11
N ARG A 164 6.52 -36.13 -3.53
CA ARG A 164 7.53 -37.03 -2.93
C ARG A 164 7.86 -36.70 -1.48
N LEU A 165 7.71 -35.45 -1.06
CA LEU A 165 7.93 -35.03 0.34
C LEU A 165 6.78 -35.47 1.26
N LEU A 166 5.55 -35.53 0.73
CA LEU A 166 4.38 -36.05 1.45
C LEU A 166 4.41 -37.57 1.59
N GLU A 167 4.82 -38.28 0.55
CA GLU A 167 4.96 -39.75 0.56
C GLU A 167 6.14 -40.24 1.41
N ALA A 168 7.16 -39.40 1.64
CA ALA A 168 8.30 -39.74 2.48
C ALA A 168 8.04 -39.56 4.00
N CYS A 169 6.85 -39.09 4.38
CA CYS A 169 6.46 -38.86 5.77
C CYS A 169 5.47 -39.91 6.33
N GLU A 170 5.22 -41.01 5.59
CA GLU A 170 4.56 -42.23 6.12
C GLU A 170 5.56 -43.35 6.40
#